data_AF-A0A2R3Z553-F1
#
_entry.id   AF-A0A2R3Z553-F1
#
_cell.length_a   1.000
_cell.length_b   1.000
_cell.length_c   1.000
_cell.angle_alpha   90.00
_cell.angle_beta   90.00
_cell.angle_gamma   90.00
#
_symmetry.space_group_name_H-M   'P 1'
#
loop_
_entity.id
_entity.type
_entity.pdbx_description
1 polymer ?
#
loop_
_entity_poly.entity_id
_entity_poly.type
_entity_poly.pdbx_seq_one_letter_code
_entity_poly.pdbx_strand_id
1 'polypeptide(L)'
;MKRKLFSILSIFICVMGVTAQKTIRLGYIDMEYILENVPEYQEAKQQLENRVQEWKNEAETKMRAVQEMKDKLANERPLLTKELIEEREDEIKYLERQALDFQQKKFGPGGDYLMQKKQLVRPVQDQVFTAVQEIAKNRNFDFIFDRTSDIGMVYADQQYDVSDLVLRTIKRTANREQLEGKKEISEMERAEERTPEQDKAIDEREQLVEQRKNEREALLEQRRKERDSIKEARQKEFEERRAKILAERQKRIDSIQNIREKKKDTIN
;
A
#
# COMPACT_ATOMS: atom_id res chain seq x y z
N MET A 1 -43.49 36.73 27.67
CA MET A 1 -43.05 35.40 27.18
C MET A 1 -42.29 35.47 25.84
N LYS A 2 -42.77 36.21 24.83
CA LYS A 2 -42.14 36.30 23.49
C LYS A 2 -40.66 36.76 23.49
N ARG A 3 -40.28 37.71 24.35
CA ARG A 3 -38.87 38.16 24.52
C ARG A 3 -37.95 37.08 25.08
N LYS A 4 -38.41 36.26 26.04
CA LYS A 4 -37.62 35.14 26.59
C LYS A 4 -37.48 34.00 25.58
N LEU A 5 -38.51 33.76 24.76
CA LEU A 5 -38.46 32.80 23.66
C LEU A 5 -37.43 33.20 22.59
N PHE A 6 -37.34 34.49 22.25
CA PHE A 6 -36.38 35.01 21.28
C PHE A 6 -34.93 34.87 21.76
N SER A 7 -34.67 35.12 23.06
CA SER A 7 -33.35 34.91 23.66
C SER A 7 -32.94 33.42 23.69
N ILE A 8 -33.88 32.51 23.95
CA ILE A 8 -33.61 31.05 23.94
C ILE A 8 -33.34 30.56 22.52
N LEU A 9 -34.10 31.05 21.53
CA LEU A 9 -33.89 30.71 20.12
C LEU A 9 -32.55 31.23 19.58
N SER A 10 -32.14 32.44 19.99
CA SER A 10 -30.84 33.01 19.62
C SER A 10 -29.66 32.23 20.22
N ILE A 11 -29.77 31.76 21.47
CA ILE A 11 -28.78 30.88 22.09
C ILE A 11 -28.71 29.53 21.37
N PHE A 12 -29.85 28.94 21.00
CA PHE A 12 -29.89 27.67 20.29
C PHE A 12 -29.23 27.75 18.90
N ILE A 13 -29.45 28.85 18.17
CA ILE A 13 -28.81 29.12 16.88
C ILE A 13 -27.30 29.33 17.03
N CYS A 14 -26.84 29.98 18.11
CA CYS A 14 -25.42 30.21 18.36
C CYS A 14 -24.67 28.92 18.71
N VAL A 15 -25.33 27.98 19.42
CA VAL A 15 -24.76 26.65 19.74
C VAL A 15 -24.68 25.75 18.50
N MET A 16 -25.58 25.90 17.51
CA MET A 16 -25.51 25.16 16.25
C MET A 16 -24.45 25.68 15.27
N GLY A 17 -23.90 26.88 15.48
CA GLY A 17 -22.83 27.45 14.64
C GLY A 17 -21.42 26.89 14.90
N VAL A 18 -21.24 26.06 15.93
CA VAL A 18 -19.91 25.56 16.36
C VAL A 18 -19.54 24.21 15.71
N THR A 19 -20.43 23.61 14.92
CA THR A 19 -20.11 22.32 14.29
C THR A 19 -19.30 22.50 13.00
N ALA A 20 -18.02 22.10 13.08
CA ALA A 20 -17.18 21.59 12.00
C ALA A 20 -16.49 22.60 11.06
N GLN A 21 -15.50 23.32 11.55
CA GLN A 21 -14.30 23.54 10.73
C GLN A 21 -13.45 22.27 10.81
N LYS A 22 -13.52 21.42 9.77
CA LYS A 22 -12.57 20.32 9.62
C LYS A 22 -11.18 20.96 9.45
N THR A 23 -10.37 20.96 10.51
CA THR A 23 -8.98 21.39 10.42
C THR A 23 -8.26 20.43 9.48
N ILE A 24 -7.91 20.91 8.29
CA ILE A 24 -7.13 20.16 7.32
C ILE A 24 -5.75 19.92 7.94
N ARG A 25 -5.34 18.66 8.07
CA ARG A 25 -4.03 18.29 8.59
C ARG A 25 -3.06 18.13 7.44
N LEU A 26 -2.09 19.04 7.39
CA LEU A 26 -1.03 19.06 6.39
C LEU A 26 0.27 18.56 7.01
N GLY A 27 1.01 17.75 6.27
CA GLY A 27 2.38 17.37 6.57
C GLY A 27 3.27 17.56 5.35
N TYR A 28 4.59 17.48 5.55
CA TYR A 28 5.52 17.41 4.44
C TYR A 28 6.65 16.41 4.71
N ILE A 29 7.30 15.98 3.64
CA ILE A 29 8.48 15.14 3.65
C ILE A 29 9.57 15.76 2.78
N ASP A 30 10.82 15.43 3.07
CA ASP A 30 11.96 15.69 2.21
C ASP A 30 12.41 14.36 1.58
N MET A 31 12.02 14.15 0.31
CA MET A 31 12.32 12.89 -0.39
C MET A 31 13.83 12.68 -0.56
N GLU A 32 14.60 13.72 -0.87
CA GLU A 32 16.06 13.61 -1.05
C GLU A 32 16.71 13.17 0.26
N TYR A 33 16.35 13.81 1.38
CA TYR A 33 16.82 13.40 2.70
C TYR A 33 16.46 11.95 3.02
N ILE A 34 15.23 11.51 2.69
CA ILE A 34 14.83 10.12 2.92
C ILE A 34 15.67 9.16 2.07
N LEU A 35 15.81 9.42 0.77
CA LEU A 35 16.60 8.59 -0.13
C LEU A 35 18.05 8.47 0.35
N GLU A 36 18.68 9.58 0.73
CA GLU A 36 20.06 9.60 1.24
C GLU A 36 20.25 8.82 2.54
N ASN A 37 19.20 8.59 3.32
CA ASN A 37 19.27 7.89 4.61
C ASN A 37 18.78 6.43 4.56
N VAL A 38 18.41 5.92 3.38
CA VAL A 38 18.07 4.51 3.16
C VAL A 38 19.33 3.74 2.72
N PRO A 39 19.81 2.75 3.49
CA PRO A 39 21.05 2.03 3.17
C PRO A 39 21.05 1.38 1.78
N GLU A 40 19.92 0.79 1.38
CA GLU A 40 19.74 0.13 0.07
C GLU A 40 19.98 1.12 -1.09
N TYR A 41 19.53 2.37 -0.93
CA TYR A 41 19.77 3.43 -1.91
C TYR A 41 21.24 3.83 -1.96
N GLN A 42 21.87 4.01 -0.80
CA GLN A 42 23.28 4.39 -0.71
C GLN A 42 24.20 3.36 -1.39
N GLU A 43 23.98 2.07 -1.12
CA GLU A 43 24.77 0.99 -1.71
C GLU A 43 24.65 0.97 -3.23
N ALA A 44 23.42 1.02 -3.76
CA ALA A 44 23.23 0.96 -5.19
C ALA A 44 23.55 2.30 -5.90
N LYS A 45 23.50 3.44 -5.20
CA LYS A 45 24.07 4.72 -5.67
C LYS A 45 25.59 4.59 -5.85
N GLN A 46 26.29 4.02 -4.87
CA GLN A 46 27.73 3.78 -4.98
C GLN A 46 28.08 2.85 -6.15
N GLN A 47 27.30 1.79 -6.36
CA GLN A 47 27.49 0.89 -7.51
C GLN A 47 27.28 1.62 -8.84
N LEU A 48 26.26 2.49 -8.93
CA LEU A 48 26.04 3.30 -10.13
C LEU A 48 27.17 4.30 -10.36
N GLU A 49 27.68 4.94 -9.32
CA GLU A 49 28.82 5.86 -9.41
C GLU A 49 30.08 5.15 -9.92
N ASN A 50 30.34 3.93 -9.47
CA ASN A 50 31.45 3.11 -9.98
C ASN A 50 31.28 2.82 -11.48
N ARG A 51 30.10 2.39 -11.92
CA ARG A 51 29.80 2.17 -13.35
C ARG A 51 29.92 3.44 -14.18
N VAL A 52 29.49 4.57 -13.64
CA VAL A 52 29.62 5.87 -14.30
C VAL A 52 31.09 6.21 -14.49
N GLN A 53 31.94 5.94 -13.51
CA GLN A 53 33.38 6.15 -13.65
C GLN A 53 34.00 5.22 -14.70
N GLU A 54 33.60 3.95 -14.74
CA GLU A 54 34.01 3.01 -15.79
C GLU A 54 33.62 3.51 -17.19
N TRP A 55 32.37 3.95 -17.38
CA TRP A 55 31.92 4.49 -18.67
C TRP A 55 32.63 5.78 -19.05
N LYS A 56 32.94 6.66 -18.08
CA LYS A 56 33.74 7.86 -18.34
C LYS A 56 35.13 7.49 -18.83
N ASN A 57 35.80 6.56 -18.16
CA ASN A 57 37.14 6.10 -18.56
C ASN A 57 37.11 5.43 -19.94
N GLU A 58 36.09 4.63 -20.24
CA GLU A 58 35.92 4.00 -21.56
C GLU A 58 35.67 5.06 -22.66
N ALA A 59 34.81 6.04 -22.39
CA ALA A 59 34.56 7.14 -23.32
C ALA A 59 35.82 7.96 -23.60
N GLU A 60 36.58 8.29 -22.54
CA GLU A 60 37.84 9.02 -22.67
C GLU A 60 38.88 8.22 -23.46
N THR A 61 38.98 6.91 -23.22
CA THR A 61 39.90 6.03 -23.95
C THR A 61 39.58 5.99 -25.44
N LYS A 62 38.30 5.89 -25.82
CA LYS A 62 37.87 5.92 -27.22
C LYS A 62 38.16 7.26 -27.88
N MET A 63 37.89 8.37 -27.19
CA MET A 63 38.18 9.70 -27.70
C MET A 63 39.69 9.95 -27.87
N ARG A 64 40.50 9.46 -26.92
CA ARG A 64 41.96 9.56 -27.00
C ARG A 64 42.52 8.75 -28.18
N ALA A 65 42.03 7.54 -28.40
CA ALA A 65 42.43 6.72 -29.55
C ALA A 65 42.12 7.42 -30.88
N VAL A 66 40.93 8.04 -31.00
CA VAL A 66 40.55 8.85 -32.17
C VAL A 66 41.52 10.03 -32.36
N GLN A 67 41.86 10.75 -31.30
CA GLN A 67 42.79 11.87 -31.37
C GLN A 67 44.21 11.42 -31.80
N GLU A 68 44.71 10.33 -31.22
CA GLU A 68 46.03 9.77 -31.60
C GLU A 68 46.09 9.36 -33.07
N MET A 69 45.01 8.80 -33.63
CA MET A 69 44.96 8.47 -35.05
C MET A 69 44.89 9.72 -35.94
N LYS A 70 44.17 10.76 -35.51
CA LYS A 70 44.16 12.07 -36.21
C LYS A 70 45.56 12.67 -36.26
N ASP A 71 46.27 12.65 -35.13
CA ASP A 71 47.63 13.19 -35.02
C ASP A 71 48.63 12.38 -35.86
N LYS A 72 48.53 11.04 -35.82
CA LYS A 72 49.35 10.15 -36.67
C LYS A 72 49.11 10.42 -38.16
N LEU A 73 47.86 10.48 -38.58
CA LEU A 73 47.51 10.79 -39.97
C LEU A 73 48.04 12.16 -40.40
N ALA A 74 47.97 13.18 -39.53
CA ALA A 74 48.50 14.50 -39.83
C ALA A 74 50.02 14.51 -40.06
N ASN A 75 50.76 13.76 -39.24
CA ASN A 75 52.22 13.64 -39.34
C ASN A 75 52.66 12.79 -40.54
N GLU A 76 51.95 11.70 -40.82
CA GLU A 76 52.26 10.76 -41.91
C GLU A 76 51.71 11.22 -43.26
N ARG A 77 50.74 12.15 -43.30
CA ARG A 77 50.06 12.62 -44.52
C ARG A 77 50.99 12.88 -45.73
N PRO A 78 52.17 13.52 -45.58
CA PRO A 78 53.07 13.78 -46.71
C PRO A 78 53.70 12.52 -47.33
N LEU A 79 53.69 11.40 -46.59
CA LEU A 79 54.32 10.13 -46.95
C LEU A 79 53.32 9.11 -47.53
N LEU A 80 52.01 9.43 -47.51
CA LEU A 80 50.94 8.51 -47.88
C LEU A 80 50.38 8.82 -49.27
N THR A 81 49.83 7.80 -49.94
CA THR A 81 49.05 7.98 -51.17
C THR A 81 47.65 8.51 -50.84
N LYS A 82 46.97 9.06 -51.85
CA LYS A 82 45.63 9.65 -51.67
C LYS A 82 44.62 8.61 -51.19
N GLU A 83 44.67 7.40 -51.74
CA GLU A 83 43.77 6.29 -51.39
C GLU A 83 43.95 5.87 -49.92
N LEU A 84 45.20 5.80 -49.45
CA LEU A 84 45.51 5.41 -48.08
C LEU A 84 45.12 6.50 -47.07
N ILE A 85 45.20 7.77 -47.46
CA ILE A 85 44.69 8.89 -46.66
C ILE A 85 43.17 8.77 -46.51
N GLU A 86 42.44 8.52 -47.60
CA GLU A 86 40.99 8.39 -47.58
C GLU A 86 40.53 7.22 -46.69
N GLU A 87 41.17 6.06 -46.79
CA GLU A 87 40.89 4.89 -45.94
C GLU A 87 41.08 5.23 -44.45
N ARG A 88 42.20 5.88 -44.08
CA ARG A 88 42.47 6.29 -42.69
C ARG A 88 41.51 7.36 -42.20
N GLU A 89 41.12 8.32 -43.04
CA GLU A 89 40.13 9.33 -42.70
C GLU A 89 38.76 8.69 -42.41
N ASP A 90 38.37 7.68 -43.18
CA ASP A 90 37.11 6.97 -42.98
C ASP A 90 37.12 6.07 -41.74
N GLU A 91 38.25 5.40 -41.45
CA GLU A 91 38.45 4.67 -40.19
C GLU A 91 38.34 5.61 -38.98
N ILE A 92 39.00 6.78 -39.03
CA ILE A 92 38.93 7.80 -37.98
C ILE A 92 37.48 8.28 -37.80
N LYS A 93 36.78 8.62 -38.89
CA LYS A 93 35.36 9.04 -38.81
C LYS A 93 34.47 7.95 -38.23
N TYR A 94 34.71 6.70 -38.58
CA TYR A 94 33.96 5.57 -38.05
C TYR A 94 34.15 5.43 -36.53
N LEU A 95 35.40 5.46 -36.07
CA LEU A 95 35.73 5.36 -34.64
C LEU A 95 35.27 6.60 -33.85
N GLU A 96 35.33 7.78 -34.45
CA GLU A 96 34.78 9.01 -33.88
C GLU A 96 33.25 8.90 -33.67
N ARG A 97 32.53 8.39 -34.67
CA ARG A 97 31.09 8.11 -34.53
C ARG A 97 30.81 7.10 -33.44
N GLN A 98 31.57 6.00 -33.37
CA GLN A 98 31.40 5.02 -32.29
C GLN A 98 31.64 5.61 -30.90
N ALA A 99 32.64 6.48 -30.75
CA ALA A 99 32.92 7.14 -29.47
C ALA A 99 31.77 8.07 -29.05
N LEU A 100 31.24 8.86 -29.99
CA LEU A 100 30.09 9.73 -29.76
C LEU A 100 28.80 8.95 -29.47
N ASP A 101 28.54 7.88 -30.23
CA ASP A 101 27.38 7.00 -30.02
C ASP A 101 27.45 6.32 -28.66
N PHE A 102 28.65 5.88 -28.24
CA PHE A 102 28.86 5.33 -26.91
C PHE A 102 28.52 6.37 -25.82
N GLN A 103 29.06 7.59 -25.94
CA GLN A 103 28.77 8.66 -25.00
C GLN A 103 27.28 8.99 -24.95
N GLN A 104 26.60 9.07 -26.11
CA GLN A 104 25.18 9.34 -26.20
C GLN A 104 24.33 8.19 -25.63
N LYS A 105 24.71 6.94 -25.89
CA LYS A 105 24.01 5.77 -25.33
C LYS A 105 24.12 5.71 -23.80
N LYS A 106 25.28 6.09 -23.24
CA LYS A 106 25.49 6.08 -21.78
C LYS A 106 24.90 7.30 -21.08
N PHE A 107 25.14 8.50 -21.61
CA PHE A 107 24.88 9.78 -20.94
C PHE A 107 23.85 10.68 -21.64
N GLY A 108 23.35 10.29 -22.82
CA GLY A 108 22.36 11.06 -23.55
C GLY A 108 20.96 11.01 -22.92
N PRO A 109 19.99 11.74 -23.50
CA PRO A 109 18.61 11.72 -23.04
C PRO A 109 18.03 10.30 -23.14
N GLY A 110 17.66 9.72 -21.99
CA GLY A 110 17.20 8.33 -21.93
C GLY A 110 18.31 7.27 -22.03
N GLY A 111 19.58 7.68 -21.96
CA GLY A 111 20.72 6.76 -21.91
C GLY A 111 20.76 5.91 -20.63
N ASP A 112 21.68 4.95 -20.62
CA ASP A 112 21.81 3.95 -19.56
C ASP A 112 21.93 4.57 -18.16
N TYR A 113 22.64 5.69 -18.02
CA TYR A 113 22.79 6.39 -16.74
C TYR A 113 21.44 6.85 -16.17
N LEU A 114 20.62 7.56 -16.98
CA LEU A 114 19.33 8.06 -16.52
C LEU A 114 18.34 6.92 -16.26
N MET A 115 18.38 5.88 -17.09
CA MET A 115 17.55 4.69 -16.90
C MET A 115 17.89 3.98 -15.58
N GLN A 116 19.17 3.71 -15.33
CA GLN A 116 19.61 3.06 -14.10
C GLN A 116 19.35 3.93 -12.86
N LYS A 117 19.57 5.25 -12.95
CA LYS A 117 19.22 6.17 -11.86
C LYS A 117 17.73 6.11 -11.52
N LYS A 118 16.85 6.09 -12.52
CA LYS A 118 15.40 5.96 -12.30
C LYS A 118 15.02 4.60 -11.69
N GLN A 119 15.61 3.51 -12.20
CA GLN A 119 15.37 2.16 -11.68
C GLN A 119 15.81 2.01 -10.22
N LEU A 120 16.89 2.69 -9.82
CA LEU A 120 17.37 2.72 -8.45
C LEU A 120 16.44 3.50 -7.51
N VAL A 121 15.99 4.68 -7.94
CA VAL A 121 15.17 5.57 -7.10
C VAL A 121 13.75 5.00 -6.89
N ARG A 122 13.18 4.37 -7.93
CA ARG A 122 11.79 3.90 -7.93
C ARG A 122 11.39 2.97 -6.77
N PRO A 123 12.12 1.87 -6.45
CA PRO A 123 11.72 0.98 -5.36
C PRO A 123 11.67 1.70 -4.01
N VAL A 124 12.61 2.62 -3.77
CA VAL A 124 12.63 3.39 -2.52
C VAL A 124 11.50 4.42 -2.48
N GLN A 125 11.16 5.04 -3.62
CA GLN A 125 9.96 5.88 -3.73
C GLN A 125 8.69 5.09 -3.41
N ASP A 126 8.57 3.85 -3.88
CA ASP A 126 7.40 2.99 -3.61
C ASP A 126 7.31 2.62 -2.11
N GLN A 127 8.45 2.31 -1.47
CA GLN A 127 8.53 2.10 -0.01
C GLN A 127 8.12 3.37 0.76
N VAL A 128 8.64 4.54 0.36
CA VAL A 128 8.31 5.84 0.94
C VAL A 128 6.81 6.10 0.81
N PHE A 129 6.24 5.88 -0.38
CA PHE A 129 4.82 6.10 -0.62
C PHE A 129 3.96 5.25 0.31
N THR A 130 4.30 3.97 0.49
CA THR A 130 3.58 3.06 1.39
C THR A 130 3.71 3.50 2.85
N ALA A 131 4.91 3.89 3.29
CA ALA A 131 5.15 4.41 4.63
C ALA A 131 4.37 5.71 4.90
N VAL A 132 4.33 6.62 3.91
CA VAL A 132 3.56 7.86 3.96
C VAL A 132 2.06 7.57 4.07
N GLN A 133 1.53 6.61 3.31
CA GLN A 133 0.13 6.19 3.41
C GLN A 133 -0.22 5.63 4.81
N GLU A 134 0.66 4.82 5.40
CA GLU A 134 0.49 4.31 6.77
C GLU A 134 0.45 5.46 7.78
N ILE A 135 1.42 6.38 7.68
CA ILE A 135 1.52 7.54 8.56
C ILE A 135 0.30 8.46 8.42
N ALA A 136 -0.13 8.72 7.19
CA ALA A 136 -1.28 9.56 6.89
C ALA A 136 -2.55 9.00 7.54
N LYS A 137 -2.80 7.70 7.41
CA LYS A 137 -3.94 7.03 8.05
C LYS A 137 -3.85 7.06 9.58
N ASN A 138 -2.68 6.73 10.13
CA ASN A 138 -2.50 6.64 11.59
C ASN A 138 -2.56 8.00 12.29
N ARG A 139 -2.12 9.07 11.63
CA ARG A 139 -2.12 10.44 12.20
C ARG A 139 -3.24 11.33 11.67
N ASN A 140 -4.09 10.79 10.81
CA ASN A 140 -5.19 11.48 10.13
C ASN A 140 -4.73 12.71 9.33
N PHE A 141 -3.59 12.62 8.63
CA PHE A 141 -3.22 13.67 7.67
C PHE A 141 -4.13 13.61 6.45
N ASP A 142 -4.61 14.76 6.00
CA ASP A 142 -5.39 14.89 4.77
C ASP A 142 -4.47 15.02 3.55
N PHE A 143 -3.33 15.70 3.71
CA PHE A 143 -2.33 15.88 2.66
C PHE A 143 -0.91 15.80 3.23
N ILE A 144 -0.02 15.18 2.46
CA ILE A 144 1.43 15.18 2.71
C ILE A 144 2.12 15.61 1.42
N PHE A 145 2.92 16.68 1.50
CA PHE A 145 3.64 17.24 0.36
C PHE A 145 5.11 16.85 0.38
N ASP A 146 5.72 16.73 -0.80
CA ASP A 146 7.16 16.59 -0.92
C ASP A 146 7.80 17.98 -1.08
N ARG A 147 8.71 18.34 -0.19
CA ARG A 147 9.46 19.61 -0.22
C ARG A 147 10.34 19.72 -1.46
N THR A 148 10.78 18.59 -2.00
CA THR A 148 11.65 18.55 -3.19
C THR A 148 10.86 18.62 -4.50
N SER A 149 9.52 18.58 -4.44
CA SER A 149 8.66 18.75 -5.61
C SER A 149 8.61 20.22 -6.06
N ASP A 150 8.23 20.46 -7.32
CA ASP A 150 8.05 21.79 -7.91
C ASP A 150 6.96 22.66 -7.24
N ILE A 151 6.32 22.14 -6.20
CA ILE A 151 5.40 22.90 -5.35
C ILE A 151 6.25 23.90 -4.58
N GLY A 152 6.16 25.19 -4.91
CA GLY A 152 6.95 26.30 -4.36
C GLY A 152 6.77 26.55 -2.86
N MET A 153 7.13 25.58 -2.03
CA MET A 153 7.12 25.65 -0.57
C MET A 153 8.37 26.40 -0.11
N VAL A 154 8.21 27.71 0.12
CA VAL A 154 9.32 28.55 0.60
C VAL A 154 9.61 28.32 2.08
N TYR A 155 8.58 28.05 2.89
CA TYR A 155 8.70 27.82 4.32
C TYR A 155 7.60 26.88 4.82
N ALA A 156 7.98 25.95 5.70
CA ALA A 156 7.08 25.17 6.51
C ALA A 156 7.72 24.98 7.90
N ASP A 157 6.87 24.93 8.92
CA ASP A 157 7.33 24.69 10.29
C ASP A 157 7.71 23.21 10.46
N GLN A 158 8.87 22.96 11.09
CA GLN A 158 9.42 21.62 11.31
C GLN A 158 8.46 20.69 12.05
N GLN A 159 7.50 21.21 12.81
CA GLN A 159 6.48 20.39 13.48
C GLN A 159 5.60 19.58 12.50
N TYR A 160 5.52 20.00 11.23
CA TYR A 160 4.77 19.32 10.16
C TYR A 160 5.64 18.37 9.32
N ASP A 161 6.95 18.30 9.61
CA ASP A 161 7.87 17.38 8.97
C ASP A 161 7.63 15.95 9.47
N VAL A 162 7.38 15.02 8.56
CA VAL A 162 7.22 13.60 8.88
C VAL A 162 8.33 12.73 8.28
N SER A 163 9.40 13.32 7.75
CA SER A 163 10.50 12.61 7.07
C SER A 163 11.18 11.57 7.97
N ASP A 164 11.55 11.95 9.20
CA ASP A 164 12.16 11.02 10.16
C ASP A 164 11.20 9.89 10.56
N LEU A 165 9.90 10.18 10.58
CA LEU A 165 8.90 9.16 10.87
C LEU A 165 8.79 8.16 9.72
N VAL A 166 8.81 8.63 8.48
CA VAL A 166 8.85 7.79 7.27
C VAL A 166 10.10 6.90 7.31
N LEU A 167 11.29 7.48 7.55
CA LEU A 167 12.54 6.72 7.66
C LEU A 167 12.48 5.61 8.71
N ARG A 168 11.91 5.90 9.89
CA ARG A 168 11.73 4.88 10.92
C ARG A 168 10.76 3.78 10.49
N THR A 169 9.67 4.14 9.81
CA THR A 169 8.70 3.17 9.28
C THR A 169 9.36 2.25 8.26
N ILE A 170 10.12 2.79 7.30
CA ILE A 170 10.85 2.00 6.28
C ILE A 170 11.83 1.03 6.95
N LYS A 171 12.68 1.53 7.87
CA LYS A 171 13.65 0.70 8.61
C LYS A 171 12.96 -0.41 9.40
N ARG A 172 11.81 -0.13 10.02
CA ARG A 172 11.02 -1.11 10.76
C ARG A 172 10.43 -2.18 9.83
N THR A 173 9.91 -1.79 8.68
CA THR A 173 9.36 -2.73 7.68
C THR A 173 10.46 -3.63 7.14
N ALA A 174 11.60 -3.07 6.74
CA ALA A 174 12.76 -3.84 6.29
C ALA A 174 13.24 -4.84 7.35
N ASN A 175 13.36 -4.41 8.61
CA ASN A 175 13.74 -5.29 9.71
C ASN A 175 12.70 -6.40 9.95
N ARG A 176 11.40 -6.13 9.78
CA ARG A 176 10.36 -7.15 9.94
C ARG A 176 10.45 -8.20 8.84
N GLU A 177 10.62 -7.78 7.59
CA GLU A 177 10.78 -8.69 6.44
C GLU A 177 12.01 -9.58 6.61
N GLN A 178 13.14 -9.02 7.06
CA GLN A 178 14.34 -9.80 7.37
C GLN A 178 14.11 -10.84 8.49
N LEU A 179 13.36 -10.48 9.53
CA LEU A 179 13.04 -11.38 10.64
C LEU A 179 12.07 -12.49 10.22
N GLU A 180 11.07 -12.17 9.39
CA GLU A 180 10.12 -13.13 8.83
C GLU A 180 10.85 -14.13 7.92
N GLY A 181 11.68 -13.65 6.99
CA GLY A 181 12.50 -14.52 6.13
C GLY A 181 13.45 -15.41 6.94
N LYS A 182 14.09 -14.90 8.00
CA LYS A 182 14.94 -15.73 8.87
C LYS A 182 14.15 -16.81 9.62
N LYS A 183 12.92 -16.53 10.04
CA LYS A 183 12.04 -17.53 10.67
C LYS A 183 11.65 -18.60 9.66
N GLU A 184 11.25 -18.21 8.46
CA GLU A 184 10.89 -19.14 7.38
C GLU A 184 12.06 -20.07 7.03
N ILE A 185 13.28 -19.54 6.90
CA ILE A 185 14.50 -20.34 6.67
C ILE A 185 14.73 -21.33 7.82
N SER A 186 14.65 -20.88 9.07
CA SER A 186 14.85 -21.76 10.23
C SER A 186 13.76 -22.83 10.36
N GLU A 187 12.52 -22.53 9.99
CA GLU A 187 11.42 -23.49 9.97
C GLU A 187 11.59 -24.53 8.85
N MET A 188 12.13 -24.12 7.70
CA MET A 188 12.47 -24.99 6.57
C MET A 188 13.63 -25.93 6.90
N GLU A 189 14.73 -25.43 7.46
CA GLU A 189 15.86 -26.26 7.92
C GLU A 189 15.39 -27.31 8.94
N ARG A 190 14.56 -26.89 9.91
CA ARG A 190 13.93 -27.79 10.88
C ARG A 190 12.93 -28.77 10.30
N ALA A 191 12.43 -28.53 9.09
CA ALA A 191 11.57 -29.47 8.37
C ALA A 191 12.40 -30.49 7.59
N GLU A 192 13.52 -30.06 6.98
CA GLU A 192 14.44 -30.95 6.27
C GLU A 192 15.23 -31.88 7.19
N GLU A 193 15.54 -31.46 8.42
CA GLU A 193 16.22 -32.31 9.42
C GLU A 193 15.30 -33.35 10.09
N ARG A 194 14.00 -33.38 9.76
CA ARG A 194 13.06 -34.31 10.39
C ARG A 194 13.26 -35.73 9.89
N THR A 195 13.13 -36.67 10.81
CA THR A 195 13.09 -38.09 10.46
C THR A 195 11.71 -38.46 9.89
N PRO A 196 11.62 -39.48 9.01
CA PRO A 196 10.34 -39.94 8.47
C PRO A 196 9.31 -40.38 9.52
N GLU A 197 9.74 -40.75 10.73
CA GLU A 197 8.86 -41.05 11.86
C GLU A 197 8.29 -39.78 12.51
N GLN A 198 9.09 -38.71 12.58
CA GLN A 198 8.65 -37.41 13.10
C GLN A 198 7.65 -36.73 12.15
N ASP A 199 7.84 -36.83 10.85
CA ASP A 199 6.90 -36.28 9.86
C ASP A 199 5.54 -36.99 9.94
N LYS A 200 5.54 -38.34 10.00
CA LYS A 200 4.29 -39.11 10.19
C LYS A 200 3.57 -38.73 11.49
N ALA A 201 4.30 -38.52 12.59
CA ALA A 201 3.70 -38.11 13.85
C ALA A 201 3.10 -36.70 13.80
N ILE A 202 3.67 -35.80 13.00
CA ILE A 202 3.12 -34.45 12.77
C ILE A 202 1.87 -34.54 11.90
N ASP A 203 1.90 -35.29 10.80
CA ASP A 203 0.74 -35.50 9.92
C ASP A 203 -0.45 -36.11 10.68
N GLU A 204 -0.20 -37.14 11.50
CA GLU A 204 -1.23 -37.73 12.34
C GLU A 204 -1.80 -36.72 13.33
N ARG A 205 -0.95 -35.87 13.93
CA ARG A 205 -1.38 -34.83 14.85
C ARG A 205 -2.21 -33.74 14.16
N GLU A 206 -1.84 -33.34 12.95
CA GLU A 206 -2.58 -32.36 12.15
C GLU A 206 -3.95 -32.89 11.75
N GLN A 207 -4.03 -34.14 11.29
CA GLN A 207 -5.29 -34.82 11.00
C GLN A 207 -6.19 -34.90 12.24
N LEU A 208 -5.62 -35.18 13.42
CA LEU A 208 -6.37 -35.23 14.68
C LEU A 208 -6.90 -33.84 15.09
N VAL A 209 -6.12 -32.78 14.86
CA VAL A 209 -6.55 -31.39 15.10
C VAL A 209 -7.68 -31.01 14.14
N GLU A 210 -7.59 -31.40 12.88
CA GLU A 210 -8.61 -31.11 11.87
C GLU A 210 -9.90 -31.89 12.13
N GLN A 211 -9.81 -33.17 12.49
CA GLN A 211 -10.95 -33.96 12.94
C GLN A 211 -11.65 -33.31 14.14
N ARG A 212 -10.91 -32.86 15.16
CA ARG A 212 -11.48 -32.15 16.32
C ARG A 212 -12.15 -30.82 15.94
N LYS A 213 -11.61 -30.09 14.95
CA LYS A 213 -12.25 -28.87 14.44
C LYS A 213 -13.58 -29.19 13.76
N ASN A 214 -13.59 -30.20 12.89
CA ASN A 214 -14.79 -30.64 12.17
C ASN A 214 -15.86 -31.18 13.13
N GLU A 215 -15.47 -31.97 14.13
CA GLU A 215 -16.37 -32.44 15.20
C GLU A 215 -16.97 -31.28 16.00
N ARG A 216 -16.14 -30.29 16.35
CA ARG A 216 -16.60 -29.09 17.07
C ARG A 216 -17.59 -28.28 16.22
N GLU A 217 -17.33 -28.12 14.93
CA GLU A 217 -18.20 -27.42 14.01
C GLU A 217 -19.54 -28.15 13.83
N ALA A 218 -19.51 -29.47 13.64
CA ALA A 218 -20.70 -30.31 13.57
C ALA A 218 -21.53 -30.23 14.86
N LEU A 219 -20.88 -30.24 16.03
CA LEU A 219 -21.56 -30.07 17.33
C LEU A 219 -22.21 -28.69 17.46
N LEU A 220 -21.54 -27.62 17.01
CA LEU A 220 -22.11 -26.27 17.01
C LEU A 220 -23.30 -26.16 16.07
N GLU A 221 -23.25 -26.82 14.91
CA GLU A 221 -24.36 -26.86 13.96
C GLU A 221 -25.56 -27.65 14.52
N GLN A 222 -25.31 -28.80 15.17
CA GLN A 222 -26.36 -29.56 15.85
C GLN A 222 -27.04 -28.73 16.95
N ARG A 223 -26.26 -28.05 17.81
CA ARG A 223 -26.79 -27.15 18.83
C ARG A 223 -27.57 -25.98 18.24
N ARG A 224 -27.15 -25.48 17.08
CA ARG A 224 -27.88 -24.43 16.35
C ARG A 224 -29.23 -24.95 15.88
N LYS A 225 -29.29 -26.13 15.25
CA LYS A 225 -30.53 -26.76 14.79
C LYS A 225 -31.49 -27.06 15.94
N GLU A 226 -30.98 -27.60 17.05
CA GLU A 226 -31.78 -27.85 18.26
C GLU A 226 -32.35 -26.55 18.85
N ARG A 227 -31.52 -25.51 18.97
CA ARG A 227 -31.99 -24.21 19.46
C ARG A 227 -33.04 -23.60 18.53
N ASP A 228 -32.84 -23.72 17.23
CA ASP A 228 -33.75 -23.15 16.23
C ASP A 228 -35.08 -23.93 16.21
N SER A 229 -35.07 -25.26 16.38
CA SER A 229 -36.31 -26.06 16.53
C SER A 229 -37.06 -25.78 17.84
N ILE A 230 -36.34 -25.55 18.95
CA ILE A 230 -36.95 -25.12 20.22
C ILE A 230 -37.60 -23.75 20.07
N LYS A 231 -36.96 -22.81 19.36
CA LYS A 231 -37.54 -21.49 19.07
C LYS A 231 -38.81 -21.61 18.24
N GLU A 232 -38.79 -22.41 17.18
CA GLU A 232 -39.97 -22.65 16.33
C GLU A 232 -41.12 -23.29 17.12
N ALA A 233 -40.85 -24.28 17.97
CA ALA A 233 -41.87 -24.91 18.82
C ALA A 233 -42.48 -23.90 19.80
N ARG A 234 -41.65 -23.07 20.47
CA ARG A 234 -42.13 -22.00 21.35
C ARG A 234 -42.94 -20.96 20.59
N GLN A 235 -42.56 -20.63 19.37
CA GLN A 235 -43.30 -19.69 18.54
C GLN A 235 -44.68 -20.23 18.16
N LYS A 236 -44.77 -21.50 17.75
CA LYS A 236 -46.05 -22.17 17.46
C LYS A 236 -46.95 -22.22 18.70
N GLU A 237 -46.41 -22.60 19.86
CA GLU A 237 -47.17 -22.62 21.11
C GLU A 237 -47.71 -21.23 21.48
N PHE A 238 -46.89 -20.20 21.29
CA PHE A 238 -47.30 -18.81 21.50
C PHE A 238 -48.41 -18.38 20.53
N GLU A 239 -48.27 -18.70 19.24
CA GLU A 239 -49.27 -18.41 18.21
C GLU A 239 -50.60 -19.12 18.48
N GLU A 240 -50.57 -20.40 18.86
CA GLU A 240 -51.75 -21.17 19.27
C GLU A 240 -52.43 -20.58 20.51
N ARG A 241 -51.64 -20.21 21.53
CA ARG A 241 -52.16 -19.56 22.74
C ARG A 241 -52.80 -18.22 22.41
N ARG A 242 -52.18 -17.43 21.53
CA ARG A 242 -52.72 -16.15 21.05
C ARG A 242 -54.02 -16.37 20.26
N ALA A 243 -54.08 -17.36 19.39
CA ALA A 243 -55.26 -17.70 18.61
C ALA A 243 -56.44 -18.12 19.51
N LYS A 244 -56.19 -18.94 20.55
CA LYS A 244 -57.21 -19.32 21.54
C LYS A 244 -57.76 -18.10 22.28
N ILE A 245 -56.89 -17.20 22.75
CA ILE A 245 -57.30 -15.97 23.45
C ILE A 245 -58.12 -15.06 22.52
N LEU A 246 -57.71 -14.91 21.25
CA LEU A 246 -58.45 -14.10 20.28
C LEU A 246 -59.82 -14.72 19.95
N ALA A 247 -59.90 -16.04 19.77
CA ALA A 247 -61.16 -16.73 19.53
C ALA A 247 -62.12 -16.63 20.73
N GLU A 248 -61.61 -16.72 21.96
CA GLU A 248 -62.40 -16.52 23.18
C GLU A 248 -62.92 -15.07 23.28
N ARG A 249 -62.07 -14.09 22.99
CA ARG A 249 -62.48 -12.68 22.92
C ARG A 249 -63.54 -12.44 21.84
N GLN A 250 -63.39 -13.04 20.66
CA GLN A 250 -64.36 -12.91 19.57
C GLN A 250 -65.71 -13.52 19.96
N LYS A 251 -65.73 -14.75 20.50
CA LYS A 251 -66.96 -15.37 21.04
C LYS A 251 -67.65 -14.48 22.07
N ARG A 252 -66.87 -13.84 22.95
CA ARG A 252 -67.40 -12.88 23.94
C ARG A 252 -68.02 -11.66 23.26
N ILE A 253 -67.35 -11.08 22.26
CA ILE A 253 -67.89 -9.95 21.48
C ILE A 253 -69.18 -10.35 20.75
N ASP A 254 -69.18 -11.47 20.04
CA ASP A 254 -70.33 -11.97 19.28
C ASP A 254 -71.51 -12.27 20.22
N SER A 255 -71.26 -12.82 21.41
CA SER A 255 -72.30 -13.04 22.42
C SER A 255 -72.93 -11.73 22.93
N ILE A 256 -72.11 -10.69 23.12
CA ILE A 256 -72.58 -9.36 23.55
C ILE A 256 -73.38 -8.69 22.41
N GLN A 257 -72.95 -8.86 21.16
CA GLN A 257 -73.68 -8.35 19.99
C GLN A 257 -75.03 -9.06 19.81
N ASN A 258 -75.08 -10.38 19.88
CA ASN A 258 -76.33 -11.16 19.81
C ASN A 258 -77.33 -10.76 20.92
N ILE A 259 -76.85 -10.49 22.14
CA ILE A 259 -77.70 -9.98 23.23
C ILE A 259 -78.24 -8.58 22.90
N ARG A 260 -77.40 -7.70 22.31
CA ARG A 260 -77.82 -6.35 21.90
C ARG A 260 -78.81 -6.36 20.74
N GLU A 261 -78.65 -7.26 19.77
CA GLU A 261 -79.57 -7.44 18.64
C GLU A 261 -80.93 -7.98 19.11
N LYS A 262 -80.95 -9.04 19.95
CA LYS A 262 -82.19 -9.52 20.58
C LYS A 262 -82.92 -8.43 21.37
N LYS A 263 -82.18 -7.54 22.04
CA LYS A 263 -82.76 -6.42 22.79
C LYS A 263 -83.33 -5.34 21.87
N LYS A 264 -82.75 -5.12 20.69
CA LYS A 264 -83.27 -4.22 19.65
C LYS A 264 -84.54 -4.78 19.01
N ASP A 265 -84.59 -6.08 18.74
CA ASP A 265 -85.76 -6.74 18.15
C ASP A 265 -86.98 -6.80 19.10
N THR A 266 -86.77 -6.75 20.42
CA THR A 266 -87.86 -6.65 21.41
C THR A 266 -88.40 -5.23 21.63
N ILE A 267 -87.83 -4.21 20.98
CA ILE A 267 -88.19 -2.79 21.18
C ILE A 267 -88.92 -2.19 19.94
N ASN A 268 -89.02 -2.94 18.84
CA ASN A 268 -89.93 -2.65 17.72
C ASN A 268 -91.17 -3.57 17.77
#